data_AF-A0A9X1IEC2-F1
#
_entry.id   AF-A0A9X1IEC2-F1
#
_cell.length_a   1.000
_cell.length_b   1.000
_cell.length_c   1.000
_cell.angle_alpha   90.00
_cell.angle_beta   90.00
_cell.angle_gamma   90.00
#
_symmetry.space_group_name_H-M   'P 1'
#
loop_
_entity.id
_entity.type
_entity.pdbx_description
1 polymer ?
#
loop_
_entity_poly.entity_id
_entity_poly.type
_entity_poly.pdbx_seq_one_letter_code
_entity_poly.pdbx_strand_id
1 'polypeptide(L)'
;MGDFASVIGSGPILGLDDIPGNLDAYYKIVSANIDLDLSGHTGSNIIDARDNVFDVAVTAGSGNDAMWGGSGDDTFAGGKGADTLLGNAGDDVLSGGDGSDLINGGRGDDTIDGDAGDDTLFGEAGSDLMNGGKGDDALDGGRGDDLLLGDKGDDRIFGDYGDDTLQGGDGSDLLHGGFGDDALFGDKGDDTLIGGFGDDTLAGGKGSDTFVFESGFGDDVIDDFSGKDQIWLSANINNSGISNARDVAQFVSGDASYTTIRIGEDSIRLEGVGKDDFLQHLTSWVKVI
;
A
#
# COMPACT_ATOMS: atom_id res chain seq x y z
N MET A 1 13.02 -24.09 -28.86
CA MET A 1 12.95 -25.19 -27.87
C MET A 1 14.26 -25.12 -27.12
N GLY A 2 14.33 -24.23 -26.12
CA GLY A 2 15.53 -24.03 -25.31
C GLY A 2 15.74 -25.22 -24.37
N ASP A 3 17.00 -25.55 -24.12
CA ASP A 3 17.39 -26.55 -23.11
C ASP A 3 16.95 -26.06 -21.73
N PHE A 4 16.01 -26.77 -21.10
CA PHE A 4 15.63 -26.53 -19.71
C PHE A 4 16.61 -27.28 -18.80
N ALA A 5 17.45 -26.56 -18.07
CA ALA A 5 18.27 -27.14 -17.00
C ALA A 5 17.38 -27.45 -15.78
N SER A 6 16.76 -28.62 -15.76
CA SER A 6 16.03 -29.13 -14.60
C SER A 6 17.02 -29.54 -13.50
N VAL A 7 17.33 -28.65 -12.57
CA VAL A 7 18.06 -29.02 -11.33
C VAL A 7 17.03 -29.60 -10.35
N ILE A 8 16.95 -30.92 -10.29
CA ILE A 8 16.20 -31.67 -9.27
C ILE A 8 17.22 -32.11 -8.23
N GLY A 9 17.29 -31.41 -7.09
CA GLY A 9 18.27 -31.73 -6.05
C GLY A 9 17.63 -31.94 -4.68
N SER A 10 17.39 -33.20 -4.32
CA SER A 10 17.23 -33.62 -2.92
C SER A 10 18.62 -33.86 -2.32
N GLY A 11 19.23 -32.83 -1.72
CA GLY A 11 20.54 -32.88 -1.07
C GLY A 11 21.32 -31.57 -1.23
N PRO A 12 22.38 -31.33 -0.42
CA PRO A 12 23.12 -30.07 -0.46
C PRO A 12 23.76 -29.93 -1.84
N ILE A 13 23.27 -28.98 -2.64
CA ILE A 13 23.75 -28.76 -3.99
C ILE A 13 25.10 -28.04 -3.89
N LEU A 14 26.16 -28.79 -4.16
CA LEU A 14 27.49 -28.28 -4.40
C LEU A 14 27.50 -27.50 -5.72
N GLY A 15 27.69 -26.18 -5.63
CA GLY A 15 28.19 -25.31 -6.70
C GLY A 15 27.24 -25.05 -7.87
N LEU A 16 26.48 -23.97 -7.78
CA LEU A 16 25.85 -23.30 -8.93
C LEU A 16 26.78 -22.24 -9.56
N ASP A 17 28.09 -22.39 -9.39
CA ASP A 17 29.07 -21.58 -10.13
C ASP A 17 28.97 -21.93 -11.62
N ASP A 18 28.61 -20.93 -12.43
CA ASP A 18 28.69 -20.86 -13.89
C ASP A 18 27.70 -21.68 -14.73
N ILE A 19 26.45 -21.19 -14.88
CA ILE A 19 25.86 -21.11 -16.23
C ILE A 19 26.08 -19.67 -16.73
N PRO A 20 27.15 -19.40 -17.50
CA PRO A 20 27.38 -18.06 -18.00
C PRO A 20 26.36 -17.72 -19.09
N GLY A 21 25.50 -16.74 -18.83
CA GLY A 21 24.90 -15.88 -19.84
C GLY A 21 23.46 -16.16 -20.25
N ASN A 22 22.67 -15.07 -20.30
CA ASN A 22 21.61 -14.74 -21.26
C ASN A 22 20.56 -15.80 -21.64
N LEU A 23 20.30 -16.78 -20.78
CA LEU A 23 19.32 -17.83 -21.03
C LEU A 23 18.26 -17.86 -19.93
N ASP A 24 17.01 -18.04 -20.36
CA ASP A 24 15.90 -18.33 -19.46
C ASP A 24 16.14 -19.66 -18.73
N ALA A 25 15.95 -19.68 -17.42
CA ALA A 25 16.17 -20.85 -16.57
C ALA A 25 14.90 -21.21 -15.77
N TYR A 26 14.75 -22.49 -15.41
CA TYR A 26 13.68 -22.98 -14.55
C TYR A 26 14.27 -23.81 -13.40
N TYR A 27 14.05 -23.38 -12.17
CA TYR A 27 14.49 -24.02 -10.94
C TYR A 27 13.27 -24.53 -10.17
N LYS A 28 13.26 -25.81 -9.78
CA LYS A 28 12.24 -26.38 -8.88
C LYS A 28 12.86 -26.80 -7.56
N ILE A 29 12.33 -26.23 -6.48
CA ILE A 29 12.81 -26.37 -5.11
C ILE A 29 11.72 -27.08 -4.30
N VAL A 30 12.07 -28.10 -3.51
CA VAL A 30 11.06 -28.99 -2.91
C VAL A 30 11.33 -29.39 -1.46
N SER A 31 12.57 -29.32 -0.94
CA SER A 31 12.84 -29.83 0.42
C SER A 31 14.20 -29.41 1.02
N ALA A 32 14.56 -28.13 0.94
CA ALA A 32 15.77 -27.63 1.60
C ALA A 32 15.72 -26.11 1.76
N ASN A 33 16.47 -25.59 2.74
CA ASN A 33 16.88 -24.20 2.71
C ASN A 33 17.78 -23.99 1.49
N ILE A 34 17.55 -22.92 0.74
CA ILE A 34 18.32 -22.59 -0.46
C ILE A 34 18.77 -21.13 -0.39
N ASP A 35 19.98 -20.90 -0.89
CA ASP A 35 20.50 -19.58 -1.21
C ASP A 35 20.96 -19.64 -2.67
N LEU A 36 20.23 -18.95 -3.54
CA LEU A 36 20.38 -18.99 -4.99
C LEU A 36 20.72 -17.60 -5.53
N ASP A 37 21.96 -17.42 -5.95
CA ASP A 37 22.43 -16.18 -6.60
C ASP A 37 22.41 -16.33 -8.13
N LEU A 38 21.50 -15.61 -8.78
CA LEU A 38 21.36 -15.46 -10.23
C LEU A 38 21.68 -14.03 -10.68
N SER A 39 22.31 -13.20 -9.86
CA SER A 39 22.57 -11.79 -10.18
C SER A 39 23.37 -11.55 -11.48
N GLY A 40 24.12 -12.56 -11.93
CA GLY A 40 24.83 -12.54 -13.22
C GLY A 40 23.97 -12.92 -14.43
N HIS A 41 22.73 -13.35 -14.22
CA HIS A 41 21.82 -13.77 -15.27
C HIS A 41 21.13 -12.56 -15.91
N THR A 42 20.90 -12.66 -17.22
CA THR A 42 20.23 -11.59 -17.99
C THR A 42 18.99 -12.08 -18.74
N GLY A 43 18.67 -13.38 -18.61
CA GLY A 43 17.46 -13.98 -19.17
C GLY A 43 16.37 -14.11 -18.10
N SER A 44 15.14 -14.34 -18.52
CA SER A 44 13.98 -14.47 -17.63
C SER A 44 13.95 -15.83 -16.95
N ASN A 45 13.99 -15.85 -15.62
CA ASN A 45 14.17 -17.04 -14.81
C ASN A 45 12.88 -17.34 -14.05
N ILE A 46 12.61 -18.64 -13.86
CA ILE A 46 11.51 -19.13 -13.06
C ILE A 46 12.10 -19.90 -11.88
N ILE A 47 11.69 -19.55 -10.67
CA ILE A 47 11.98 -20.29 -9.45
C ILE A 47 10.65 -20.74 -8.84
N ASP A 48 10.46 -22.05 -8.72
CA ASP A 48 9.24 -22.68 -8.20
C ASP A 48 9.55 -23.46 -6.92
N ALA A 49 9.28 -22.84 -5.77
CA ALA A 49 9.47 -23.38 -4.43
C ALA A 49 8.16 -23.65 -3.68
N ARG A 50 7.00 -23.66 -4.35
CA ARG A 50 5.66 -23.82 -3.73
C ARG A 50 5.45 -25.09 -2.94
N ASP A 51 6.22 -26.13 -3.24
CA ASP A 51 6.17 -27.41 -2.52
C ASP A 51 7.19 -27.46 -1.35
N ASN A 52 7.98 -26.39 -1.15
CA ASN A 52 9.00 -26.29 -0.11
C ASN A 52 8.40 -25.75 1.20
N VAL A 53 8.93 -26.24 2.31
CA VAL A 53 8.52 -25.86 3.68
C VAL A 53 9.65 -25.21 4.47
N PHE A 54 10.69 -24.82 3.76
CA PHE A 54 11.92 -24.26 4.29
C PHE A 54 12.18 -22.95 3.59
N ASP A 55 12.88 -22.06 4.28
CA ASP A 55 13.31 -20.74 3.83
C ASP A 55 14.12 -20.82 2.53
N VAL A 56 13.73 -20.02 1.55
CA VAL A 56 14.37 -19.90 0.24
C VAL A 56 14.82 -18.47 0.04
N ALA A 57 16.12 -18.27 -0.09
CA ALA A 57 16.71 -17.02 -0.53
C ALA A 57 17.05 -17.08 -2.03
N VAL A 58 16.62 -16.08 -2.79
CA VAL A 58 16.94 -15.91 -4.21
C VAL A 58 17.31 -14.45 -4.49
N THR A 59 18.42 -14.25 -5.18
CA THR A 59 18.73 -12.96 -5.83
C THR A 59 18.71 -13.17 -7.33
N ALA A 60 17.77 -12.55 -8.01
CA ALA A 60 17.56 -12.69 -9.44
C ALA A 60 18.35 -11.64 -10.24
N GLY A 61 18.19 -11.69 -11.56
CA GLY A 61 19.13 -11.11 -12.52
C GLY A 61 18.66 -9.78 -13.08
N SER A 62 18.86 -9.59 -14.38
CA SER A 62 18.35 -8.43 -15.11
C SER A 62 17.20 -8.76 -16.07
N GLY A 63 16.67 -9.97 -16.00
CA GLY A 63 15.57 -10.43 -16.83
C GLY A 63 14.25 -10.30 -16.07
N ASN A 64 13.13 -10.46 -16.76
CA ASN A 64 11.83 -10.53 -16.09
C ASN A 64 11.69 -11.90 -15.43
N ASP A 65 11.86 -11.96 -14.13
CA ASP A 65 11.98 -13.15 -13.32
C ASP A 65 10.66 -13.45 -12.58
N ALA A 66 10.38 -14.73 -12.34
CA ALA A 66 9.20 -15.17 -11.61
C ALA A 66 9.61 -16.10 -10.48
N MET A 67 9.31 -15.71 -9.26
CA MET A 67 9.69 -16.42 -8.04
C MET A 67 8.44 -16.77 -7.24
N TRP A 68 8.30 -18.05 -6.93
CA TRP A 68 7.24 -18.56 -6.07
C TRP A 68 7.85 -19.26 -4.86
N GLY A 69 7.64 -18.68 -3.69
CA GLY A 69 7.99 -19.20 -2.38
C GLY A 69 7.12 -20.36 -1.95
N GLY A 70 7.34 -20.81 -0.73
CA GLY A 70 6.76 -22.00 -0.13
C GLY A 70 5.90 -21.68 1.08
N SER A 71 6.28 -22.25 2.22
CA SER A 71 5.61 -22.04 3.52
C SER A 71 6.60 -21.70 4.64
N GLY A 72 7.84 -21.42 4.26
CA GLY A 72 8.88 -20.93 5.16
C GLY A 72 9.10 -19.45 4.90
N ASP A 73 9.96 -18.83 5.70
CA ASP A 73 10.22 -17.40 5.63
C ASP A 73 11.23 -17.14 4.50
N ASP A 74 10.73 -16.79 3.32
CA ASP A 74 11.50 -16.68 2.08
C ASP A 74 12.09 -15.27 1.89
N THR A 75 13.14 -15.15 1.08
CA THR A 75 13.78 -13.87 0.78
C THR A 75 14.06 -13.74 -0.71
N PHE A 76 13.33 -12.89 -1.42
CA PHE A 76 13.49 -12.70 -2.86
C PHE A 76 13.91 -11.28 -3.22
N ALA A 77 14.84 -11.17 -4.16
CA ALA A 77 15.20 -9.91 -4.82
C ALA A 77 15.08 -10.10 -6.34
N GLY A 78 14.16 -9.40 -7.00
CA GLY A 78 13.90 -9.46 -8.46
C GLY A 78 15.05 -8.93 -9.29
N GLY A 79 15.65 -7.82 -8.85
CA GLY A 79 16.85 -7.27 -9.46
C GLY A 79 16.51 -6.23 -10.51
N LYS A 80 16.54 -6.56 -11.80
CA LYS A 80 16.02 -5.65 -12.83
C LYS A 80 15.10 -6.41 -13.75
N GLY A 81 14.16 -5.68 -14.35
CA GLY A 81 13.16 -6.29 -15.22
C GLY A 81 11.80 -6.10 -14.57
N ALA A 82 10.75 -6.53 -15.26
CA ALA A 82 9.43 -6.58 -14.64
C ALA A 82 9.24 -7.98 -14.06
N ASP A 83 9.33 -8.09 -12.74
CA ASP A 83 9.41 -9.32 -11.98
C ASP A 83 8.07 -9.68 -11.35
N THR A 84 7.91 -10.95 -10.98
CA THR A 84 6.74 -11.46 -10.27
C THR A 84 7.17 -12.28 -9.08
N LEU A 85 6.93 -11.77 -7.88
CA LEU A 85 7.36 -12.37 -6.63
C LEU A 85 6.15 -12.76 -5.79
N LEU A 86 6.08 -14.03 -5.37
CA LEU A 86 5.01 -14.54 -4.52
C LEU A 86 5.62 -15.28 -3.34
N GLY A 87 5.54 -14.72 -2.13
CA GLY A 87 6.03 -15.33 -0.89
C GLY A 87 5.20 -16.56 -0.49
N ASN A 88 3.88 -16.41 -0.53
CA ASN A 88 2.83 -17.36 -0.17
C ASN A 88 2.54 -17.47 1.33
N ALA A 89 3.39 -18.12 2.10
CA ALA A 89 3.16 -18.28 3.53
C ALA A 89 4.48 -18.30 4.27
N GLY A 90 4.50 -17.74 5.46
CA GLY A 90 5.75 -17.41 6.15
C GLY A 90 5.86 -15.89 6.27
N ASP A 91 6.81 -15.43 7.07
CA ASP A 91 7.11 -14.00 7.17
C ASP A 91 8.20 -13.68 6.12
N ASP A 92 7.78 -13.25 4.92
CA ASP A 92 8.62 -13.16 3.73
C ASP A 92 9.29 -11.77 3.58
N VAL A 93 10.45 -11.72 2.92
CA VAL A 93 11.15 -10.47 2.57
C VAL A 93 11.31 -10.38 1.05
N LEU A 94 10.60 -9.46 0.42
CA LEU A 94 10.47 -9.37 -1.04
C LEU A 94 10.89 -7.98 -1.54
N SER A 95 11.82 -7.91 -2.48
CA SER A 95 12.25 -6.67 -3.16
C SER A 95 12.14 -6.82 -4.68
N GLY A 96 11.43 -5.91 -5.34
CA GLY A 96 11.25 -5.89 -6.80
C GLY A 96 12.53 -5.51 -7.52
N GLY A 97 13.01 -4.29 -7.27
CA GLY A 97 14.24 -3.76 -7.83
C GLY A 97 13.97 -2.70 -8.91
N ASP A 98 14.69 -2.75 -10.02
CA ASP A 98 14.43 -1.84 -11.15
C ASP A 98 13.34 -2.45 -12.07
N GLY A 99 12.19 -1.81 -12.21
CA GLY A 99 11.17 -2.25 -13.15
C GLY A 99 9.76 -1.99 -12.66
N SER A 100 8.77 -2.58 -13.33
CA SER A 100 7.38 -2.55 -12.86
C SER A 100 7.04 -3.96 -12.40
N ASP A 101 7.05 -4.15 -11.10
CA ASP A 101 7.03 -5.45 -10.46
C ASP A 101 5.65 -5.78 -9.89
N LEU A 102 5.37 -7.07 -9.80
CA LEU A 102 4.19 -7.60 -9.13
C LEU A 102 4.65 -8.43 -7.93
N ILE A 103 4.36 -7.95 -6.72
CA ILE A 103 4.80 -8.59 -5.49
C ILE A 103 3.58 -8.92 -4.61
N ASN A 104 3.53 -10.15 -4.09
CA ASN A 104 2.50 -10.60 -3.17
C ASN A 104 3.16 -11.36 -2.02
N GLY A 105 3.01 -10.85 -0.79
CA GLY A 105 3.52 -11.45 0.44
C GLY A 105 2.79 -12.76 0.75
N GLY A 106 1.50 -12.65 1.05
CA GLY A 106 0.57 -13.78 1.06
C GLY A 106 0.02 -14.10 2.44
N ARG A 107 0.79 -14.72 3.33
CA ARG A 107 0.32 -15.05 4.69
C ARG A 107 1.48 -15.02 5.64
N GLY A 108 1.36 -14.21 6.68
CA GLY A 108 2.46 -13.95 7.60
C GLY A 108 2.73 -12.46 7.59
N ASP A 109 3.61 -12.02 8.47
CA ASP A 109 3.95 -10.60 8.57
C ASP A 109 5.09 -10.32 7.58
N ASP A 110 4.76 -9.82 6.40
CA ASP A 110 5.66 -9.70 5.26
C ASP A 110 6.36 -8.33 5.21
N THR A 111 7.55 -8.27 4.62
CA THR A 111 8.26 -7.03 4.28
C THR A 111 8.44 -6.94 2.77
N ILE A 112 7.84 -5.93 2.15
CA ILE A 112 7.77 -5.76 0.70
C ILE A 112 8.34 -4.38 0.30
N ASP A 113 9.26 -4.35 -0.66
CA ASP A 113 9.80 -3.12 -1.27
C ASP A 113 9.70 -3.20 -2.80
N GLY A 114 8.98 -2.26 -3.43
CA GLY A 114 8.89 -2.14 -4.89
C GLY A 114 10.18 -1.59 -5.52
N ASP A 115 10.94 -0.79 -4.77
CA ASP A 115 12.16 -0.10 -5.17
C ASP A 115 11.98 0.97 -6.28
N ALA A 116 11.92 0.59 -7.55
CA ALA A 116 12.02 1.53 -8.66
C ALA A 116 11.26 1.11 -9.90
N GLY A 117 10.00 1.53 -9.97
CA GLY A 117 9.22 1.79 -11.16
C GLY A 117 7.78 1.88 -10.73
N ASP A 118 6.84 1.62 -11.64
CA ASP A 118 5.43 1.62 -11.27
C ASP A 118 5.06 0.20 -10.83
N ASP A 119 4.99 -0.04 -9.52
CA ASP A 119 4.89 -1.36 -8.91
C ASP A 119 3.47 -1.69 -8.43
N THR A 120 3.17 -2.97 -8.26
CA THR A 120 1.92 -3.44 -7.66
C THR A 120 2.22 -4.43 -6.54
N LEU A 121 1.88 -4.06 -5.32
CA LEU A 121 2.24 -4.76 -4.09
C LEU A 121 0.98 -5.19 -3.33
N PHE A 122 0.98 -6.44 -2.85
CA PHE A 122 -0.10 -7.01 -2.03
C PHE A 122 0.46 -7.64 -0.76
N GLY A 123 0.00 -7.24 0.42
CA GLY A 123 0.34 -7.87 1.71
C GLY A 123 -0.48 -9.15 1.96
N GLU A 124 -1.79 -9.07 1.73
CA GLU A 124 -2.82 -10.10 1.90
C GLU A 124 -3.23 -10.38 3.35
N ALA A 125 -2.42 -11.08 4.14
CA ALA A 125 -2.84 -11.46 5.49
C ALA A 125 -1.67 -11.53 6.46
N GLY A 126 -1.69 -10.66 7.46
CA GLY A 126 -0.60 -10.44 8.40
C GLY A 126 -0.51 -8.95 8.69
N SER A 127 0.42 -8.56 9.56
CA SER A 127 0.77 -7.15 9.72
C SER A 127 1.98 -6.86 8.85
N ASP A 128 1.74 -6.28 7.69
CA ASP A 128 2.72 -6.14 6.62
C ASP A 128 3.42 -4.77 6.65
N LEU A 129 4.68 -4.75 6.23
CA LEU A 129 5.45 -3.54 5.95
C LEU A 129 5.69 -3.42 4.46
N MET A 130 5.09 -2.40 3.83
CA MET A 130 5.13 -2.22 2.38
C MET A 130 5.67 -0.84 1.99
N ASN A 131 6.58 -0.80 1.03
CA ASN A 131 7.11 0.43 0.44
C ASN A 131 7.05 0.37 -1.09
N GLY A 132 6.37 1.30 -1.74
CA GLY A 132 6.31 1.42 -3.22
C GLY A 132 7.65 1.88 -3.79
N GLY A 133 8.17 3.01 -3.30
CA GLY A 133 9.53 3.45 -3.56
C GLY A 133 9.61 4.58 -4.59
N LYS A 134 9.75 4.25 -5.88
CA LYS A 134 9.86 5.28 -6.93
C LYS A 134 9.06 4.89 -8.16
N GLY A 135 8.00 5.63 -8.40
CA GLY A 135 7.12 5.50 -9.56
C GLY A 135 5.68 5.61 -9.07
N ASP A 136 4.72 5.49 -9.98
CA ASP A 136 3.32 5.58 -9.57
C ASP A 136 2.85 4.19 -9.12
N ASP A 137 2.84 3.95 -7.81
CA ASP A 137 2.68 2.61 -7.22
C ASP A 137 1.23 2.29 -6.83
N ALA A 138 0.94 0.99 -6.72
CA ALA A 138 -0.33 0.48 -6.20
C ALA A 138 -0.08 -0.51 -5.05
N LEU A 139 -0.51 -0.16 -3.84
CA LEU A 139 -0.32 -0.93 -2.61
C LEU A 139 -1.69 -1.33 -2.03
N ASP A 140 -1.81 -2.59 -1.62
CA ASP A 140 -2.98 -3.18 -0.96
C ASP A 140 -2.50 -4.03 0.23
N GLY A 141 -2.77 -3.59 1.45
CA GLY A 141 -2.32 -4.23 2.70
C GLY A 141 -3.10 -5.52 2.96
N GLY A 142 -4.43 -5.41 2.95
CA GLY A 142 -5.34 -6.55 2.91
C GLY A 142 -5.93 -6.88 4.28
N ARG A 143 -5.25 -7.63 5.13
CA ARG A 143 -5.77 -7.98 6.46
C ARG A 143 -4.68 -7.95 7.51
N GLY A 144 -4.92 -7.17 8.54
CA GLY A 144 -4.02 -7.02 9.67
C GLY A 144 -3.69 -5.54 9.79
N ASP A 145 -2.90 -5.19 10.80
CA ASP A 145 -2.55 -3.78 11.01
C ASP A 145 -1.27 -3.50 10.20
N ASP A 146 -1.42 -2.82 9.07
CA ASP A 146 -0.38 -2.68 8.05
C ASP A 146 0.30 -1.29 8.08
N LEU A 147 1.56 -1.23 7.61
CA LEU A 147 2.28 0.02 7.35
C LEU A 147 2.63 0.13 5.86
N LEU A 148 1.97 1.07 5.17
CA LEU A 148 2.08 1.25 3.72
C LEU A 148 2.68 2.61 3.38
N LEU A 149 3.76 2.62 2.60
CA LEU A 149 4.51 3.81 2.21
C LEU A 149 4.54 3.92 0.67
N GLY A 150 4.06 5.01 0.07
CA GLY A 150 4.19 5.27 -1.38
C GLY A 150 5.57 5.81 -1.76
N ASP A 151 6.14 6.69 -0.94
CA ASP A 151 7.42 7.40 -1.16
C ASP A 151 7.37 8.42 -2.30
N LYS A 152 7.58 8.05 -3.57
CA LYS A 152 7.63 9.01 -4.69
C LYS A 152 6.80 8.53 -5.87
N GLY A 153 5.88 9.38 -6.31
CA GLY A 153 5.02 9.17 -7.47
C GLY A 153 3.58 9.45 -7.10
N ASP A 154 2.66 9.38 -8.06
CA ASP A 154 1.24 9.52 -7.77
C ASP A 154 0.67 8.14 -7.37
N ASP A 155 0.62 7.86 -6.07
CA ASP A 155 0.41 6.52 -5.54
C ASP A 155 -1.07 6.20 -5.25
N ARG A 156 -1.39 4.89 -5.23
CA ARG A 156 -2.68 4.37 -4.75
C ARG A 156 -2.46 3.38 -3.63
N ILE A 157 -2.96 3.71 -2.45
CA ILE A 157 -2.69 2.95 -1.23
C ILE A 157 -4.02 2.58 -0.55
N PHE A 158 -4.22 1.29 -0.31
CA PHE A 158 -5.40 0.71 0.33
C PHE A 158 -4.96 -0.12 1.56
N GLY A 159 -5.41 0.24 2.77
CA GLY A 159 -5.14 -0.54 4.00
C GLY A 159 -6.04 -1.79 4.09
N ASP A 160 -7.31 -1.60 3.74
CA ASP A 160 -8.34 -2.63 3.61
C ASP A 160 -8.97 -3.08 4.95
N TYR A 161 -8.41 -4.02 5.71
CA TYR A 161 -8.93 -4.41 7.04
C TYR A 161 -7.84 -4.38 8.11
N GLY A 162 -8.06 -3.62 9.17
CA GLY A 162 -7.13 -3.51 10.29
C GLY A 162 -6.99 -2.07 10.72
N ASP A 163 -6.20 -1.81 11.75
CA ASP A 163 -5.87 -0.43 12.13
C ASP A 163 -4.59 -0.03 11.38
N ASP A 164 -4.73 0.56 10.19
CA ASP A 164 -3.64 0.73 9.24
C ASP A 164 -2.94 2.10 9.35
N THR A 165 -1.68 2.17 8.92
CA THR A 165 -0.95 3.42 8.74
C THR A 165 -0.50 3.59 7.30
N LEU A 166 -1.05 4.60 6.63
CA LEU A 166 -0.78 4.90 5.22
C LEU A 166 -0.04 6.23 5.08
N GLN A 167 1.04 6.24 4.32
CA GLN A 167 1.79 7.44 3.96
C GLN A 167 1.96 7.55 2.45
N GLY A 168 1.38 8.59 1.83
CA GLY A 168 1.47 8.86 0.40
C GLY A 168 2.89 9.20 -0.03
N GLY A 169 3.35 10.39 0.34
CA GLY A 169 4.74 10.80 0.14
C GLY A 169 4.86 12.01 -0.79
N ASP A 170 5.63 11.90 -1.86
CA ASP A 170 5.75 12.92 -2.90
C ASP A 170 4.86 12.58 -4.09
N GLY A 171 3.78 13.33 -4.33
CA GLY A 171 2.87 13.01 -5.42
C GLY A 171 1.47 13.51 -5.15
N SER A 172 0.55 13.27 -6.07
CA SER A 172 -0.88 13.43 -5.80
C SER A 172 -1.49 12.06 -5.55
N ASP A 173 -1.60 11.71 -4.27
CA ASP A 173 -1.85 10.34 -3.85
C ASP A 173 -3.33 10.07 -3.58
N LEU A 174 -3.72 8.81 -3.67
CA LEU A 174 -5.03 8.30 -3.23
C LEU A 174 -4.81 7.32 -2.08
N LEU A 175 -5.26 7.70 -0.88
CA LEU A 175 -5.20 6.87 0.32
C LEU A 175 -6.61 6.47 0.75
N HIS A 176 -6.81 5.18 0.98
CA HIS A 176 -8.06 4.63 1.51
C HIS A 176 -7.76 3.68 2.67
N GLY A 177 -8.14 4.05 3.89
CA GLY A 177 -7.88 3.24 5.10
C GLY A 177 -8.66 1.93 5.04
N GLY A 178 -9.98 1.98 5.04
CA GLY A 178 -10.82 0.80 4.86
C GLY A 178 -11.68 0.53 6.08
N PHE A 179 -11.49 -0.61 6.74
CA PHE A 179 -12.16 -0.96 7.98
C PHE A 179 -11.15 -0.97 9.14
N GLY A 180 -11.39 -0.16 10.16
CA GLY A 180 -10.55 -0.07 11.34
C GLY A 180 -10.28 1.39 11.68
N ASP A 181 -9.52 1.63 12.73
CA ASP A 181 -9.16 2.99 13.13
C ASP A 181 -7.83 3.38 12.46
N ASP A 182 -7.89 4.05 11.31
CA ASP A 182 -6.75 4.23 10.42
C ASP A 182 -6.02 5.57 10.61
N ALA A 183 -4.74 5.62 10.24
CA ALA A 183 -3.91 6.84 10.21
C ALA A 183 -3.39 7.12 8.79
N LEU A 184 -3.90 8.17 8.14
CA LEU A 184 -3.58 8.52 6.76
C LEU A 184 -2.82 9.85 6.68
N PHE A 185 -1.67 9.84 6.00
CA PHE A 185 -0.80 10.99 5.78
C PHE A 185 -0.54 11.21 4.27
N GLY A 186 -1.09 12.28 3.68
CA GLY A 186 -0.85 12.62 2.27
C GLY A 186 0.54 13.18 1.97
N ASP A 187 1.15 13.85 2.94
CA ASP A 187 2.48 14.47 2.84
C ASP A 187 2.63 15.61 1.81
N LYS A 188 3.06 15.35 0.57
CA LYS A 188 3.37 16.38 -0.43
C LYS A 188 2.64 16.11 -1.75
N GLY A 189 1.47 16.68 -1.88
CA GLY A 189 0.94 17.13 -3.16
C GLY A 189 -0.53 17.43 -3.00
N ASP A 190 -1.32 17.24 -4.05
CA ASP A 190 -2.77 17.44 -3.95
C ASP A 190 -3.43 16.06 -3.72
N ASP A 191 -3.57 15.68 -2.46
CA ASP A 191 -3.89 14.30 -2.08
C ASP A 191 -5.39 14.06 -1.89
N THR A 192 -5.84 12.81 -2.03
CA THR A 192 -7.21 12.38 -1.72
C THR A 192 -7.18 11.33 -0.62
N LEU A 193 -7.77 11.65 0.53
CA LEU A 193 -7.80 10.79 1.70
C LEU A 193 -9.24 10.36 1.99
N ILE A 194 -9.45 9.05 2.10
CA ILE A 194 -10.70 8.40 2.52
C ILE A 194 -10.34 7.54 3.74
N GLY A 195 -10.77 7.93 4.94
CA GLY A 195 -10.54 7.13 6.14
C GLY A 195 -11.21 5.76 6.01
N GLY A 196 -12.55 5.76 5.95
CA GLY A 196 -13.31 4.55 5.66
C GLY A 196 -14.36 4.34 6.72
N PHE A 197 -14.39 3.16 7.31
CA PHE A 197 -15.20 2.83 8.48
C PHE A 197 -14.29 2.73 9.71
N GLY A 198 -14.57 3.52 10.74
CA GLY A 198 -13.81 3.49 11.99
C GLY A 198 -13.62 4.90 12.49
N ASP A 199 -12.78 5.09 13.49
CA ASP A 199 -12.44 6.43 13.99
C ASP A 199 -11.04 6.82 13.48
N ASP A 200 -10.98 7.53 12.36
CA ASP A 200 -9.75 7.74 11.60
C ASP A 200 -9.01 9.05 11.96
N THR A 201 -7.69 9.07 11.75
CA THR A 201 -6.85 10.27 11.83
C THR A 201 -6.27 10.60 10.46
N LEU A 202 -6.58 11.79 9.95
CA LEU A 202 -6.23 12.21 8.59
C LEU A 202 -5.37 13.48 8.62
N ALA A 203 -4.29 13.49 7.85
CA ALA A 203 -3.47 14.67 7.62
C ALA A 203 -3.13 14.80 6.13
N GLY A 204 -3.55 15.90 5.50
CA GLY A 204 -3.32 16.14 4.07
C GLY A 204 -1.89 16.56 3.77
N GLY A 205 -1.25 17.29 4.68
CA GLY A 205 0.10 17.79 4.50
C GLY A 205 0.15 19.03 3.62
N LYS A 206 0.91 18.96 2.52
CA LYS A 206 1.18 20.09 1.63
C LYS A 206 0.52 19.90 0.26
N GLY A 207 -0.63 20.52 0.11
CA GLY A 207 -1.07 20.97 -1.20
C GLY A 207 -2.45 21.54 -1.10
N SER A 208 -3.34 21.02 -1.93
CA SER A 208 -4.78 21.28 -1.89
C SER A 208 -5.48 19.94 -1.78
N ASP A 209 -5.65 19.49 -0.56
CA ASP A 209 -6.01 18.10 -0.28
C ASP A 209 -7.53 17.92 -0.23
N THR A 210 -7.99 16.70 -0.45
CA THR A 210 -9.40 16.34 -0.46
C THR A 210 -9.68 15.21 0.51
N PHE A 211 -10.45 15.49 1.55
CA PHE A 211 -10.94 14.51 2.52
C PHE A 211 -12.35 14.09 2.12
N VAL A 212 -12.56 12.80 1.87
CA VAL A 212 -13.83 12.26 1.36
C VAL A 212 -14.49 11.41 2.44
N PHE A 213 -15.77 11.67 2.71
CA PHE A 213 -16.55 10.93 3.70
C PHE A 213 -17.79 10.28 3.07
N GLU A 214 -17.90 8.98 3.26
CA GLU A 214 -19.02 8.14 2.83
C GLU A 214 -19.94 7.81 4.01
N SER A 215 -20.93 6.93 3.85
CA SER A 215 -21.86 6.62 4.95
C SER A 215 -21.24 5.64 5.94
N GLY A 216 -21.33 5.94 7.24
CA GLY A 216 -20.79 5.09 8.30
C GLY A 216 -19.31 5.35 8.59
N PHE A 217 -18.86 6.58 8.37
CA PHE A 217 -17.44 6.95 8.47
C PHE A 217 -16.91 7.08 9.90
N GLY A 218 -17.75 6.96 10.92
CA GLY A 218 -17.32 7.04 12.33
C GLY A 218 -16.90 8.43 12.80
N ASP A 219 -16.04 8.52 13.81
CA ASP A 219 -15.61 9.75 14.47
C ASP A 219 -14.16 10.15 14.08
N ASP A 220 -14.03 10.83 12.95
CA ASP A 220 -12.75 11.17 12.34
C ASP A 220 -12.16 12.51 12.77
N VAL A 221 -10.84 12.59 12.74
CA VAL A 221 -10.05 13.80 13.01
C VAL A 221 -9.24 14.18 11.78
N ILE A 222 -9.33 15.44 11.35
CA ILE A 222 -8.40 16.06 10.40
C ILE A 222 -7.49 17.02 11.17
N ASP A 223 -6.20 16.69 11.21
CA ASP A 223 -5.21 17.33 12.10
C ASP A 223 -4.62 18.64 11.56
N ASP A 224 -4.62 18.83 10.23
CA ASP A 224 -3.90 19.94 9.58
C ASP A 224 -4.70 20.70 8.52
N PHE A 225 -6.04 20.61 8.56
CA PHE A 225 -6.91 21.24 7.58
C PHE A 225 -6.58 22.72 7.33
N SER A 226 -6.39 23.06 6.07
CA SER A 226 -5.99 24.38 5.61
C SER A 226 -7.02 24.98 4.65
N GLY A 227 -6.90 26.29 4.38
CA GLY A 227 -7.85 26.99 3.52
C GLY A 227 -7.82 26.58 2.04
N LYS A 228 -6.89 25.73 1.62
CA LYS A 228 -6.81 25.17 0.26
C LYS A 228 -7.57 23.86 0.11
N ASP A 229 -7.80 23.18 1.23
CA ASP A 229 -8.28 21.81 1.24
C ASP A 229 -9.80 21.77 1.11
N GLN A 230 -10.31 20.58 0.83
CA GLN A 230 -11.73 20.34 0.62
C GLN A 230 -12.21 19.13 1.40
N ILE A 231 -13.45 19.23 1.88
CA ILE A 231 -14.23 18.14 2.45
C ILE A 231 -15.31 17.78 1.46
N TRP A 232 -15.31 16.54 0.99
CA TRP A 232 -16.32 16.00 0.10
C TRP A 232 -17.22 15.04 0.88
N LEU A 233 -18.50 15.36 0.93
CA LEU A 233 -19.52 14.53 1.57
C LEU A 233 -20.38 13.88 0.50
N SER A 234 -20.60 12.57 0.61
CA SER A 234 -21.61 11.89 -0.22
C SER A 234 -23.01 12.50 -0.06
N ALA A 235 -23.77 12.62 -1.14
CA ALA A 235 -25.12 13.20 -1.10
C ALA A 235 -26.05 12.40 -0.18
N ASN A 236 -26.75 13.11 0.71
CA ASN A 236 -27.60 12.51 1.73
C ASN A 236 -26.86 11.47 2.61
N ILE A 237 -25.58 11.72 2.87
CA ILE A 237 -24.76 10.97 3.84
C ILE A 237 -25.56 10.71 5.12
N ASN A 238 -25.60 9.45 5.55
CA ASN A 238 -26.34 9.00 6.73
C ASN A 238 -27.84 9.40 6.77
N ASN A 239 -28.50 9.53 5.61
CA ASN A 239 -29.88 10.04 5.51
C ASN A 239 -30.11 11.40 6.20
N SER A 240 -29.06 12.23 6.26
CA SER A 240 -29.04 13.52 6.94
C SER A 240 -29.92 14.59 6.29
N GLY A 241 -30.30 14.41 5.02
CA GLY A 241 -30.91 15.46 4.21
C GLY A 241 -29.94 16.52 3.71
N ILE A 242 -28.62 16.34 3.89
CA ILE A 242 -27.60 17.21 3.31
C ILE A 242 -27.59 17.04 1.79
N SER A 243 -27.90 18.12 1.08
CA SER A 243 -27.95 18.17 -0.38
C SER A 243 -26.96 19.15 -1.00
N ASN A 244 -26.42 20.06 -0.19
CA ASN A 244 -25.45 21.07 -0.59
C ASN A 244 -24.68 21.57 0.64
N ALA A 245 -23.56 22.26 0.40
CA ALA A 245 -22.67 22.74 1.46
C ALA A 245 -23.38 23.61 2.52
N ARG A 246 -24.43 24.37 2.18
CA ARG A 246 -25.13 25.23 3.17
C ARG A 246 -25.93 24.42 4.18
N ASP A 247 -26.37 23.23 3.82
CA ASP A 247 -27.13 22.35 4.73
C ASP A 247 -26.23 21.86 5.88
N VAL A 248 -24.91 21.81 5.66
CA VAL A 248 -23.91 21.38 6.65
C VAL A 248 -23.84 22.34 7.84
N ALA A 249 -24.17 23.63 7.66
CA ALA A 249 -24.05 24.65 8.71
C ALA A 249 -24.84 24.33 10.00
N GLN A 250 -25.94 23.59 9.91
CA GLN A 250 -26.75 23.20 11.08
C GLN A 250 -26.14 22.05 11.90
N PHE A 251 -25.16 21.35 11.34
CA PHE A 251 -24.44 20.23 11.95
C PHE A 251 -23.10 20.65 12.56
N VAL A 252 -22.72 21.91 12.36
CA VAL A 252 -21.44 22.47 12.79
C VAL A 252 -21.51 22.96 14.24
N SER A 253 -20.55 22.53 15.04
CA SER A 253 -20.29 23.00 16.40
C SER A 253 -18.79 23.24 16.61
N GLY A 254 -18.40 23.74 17.78
CA GLY A 254 -17.00 24.06 18.10
C GLY A 254 -16.80 25.47 18.64
N ASP A 255 -15.53 25.82 18.77
CA ASP A 255 -15.08 27.10 19.31
C ASP A 255 -14.02 27.75 18.41
N ALA A 256 -13.09 28.53 18.97
CA ALA A 256 -12.07 29.22 18.19
C ALA A 256 -10.89 28.32 17.79
N SER A 257 -10.72 27.14 18.41
CA SER A 257 -9.59 26.24 18.14
C SER A 257 -9.97 24.99 17.33
N TYR A 258 -11.25 24.64 17.25
CA TYR A 258 -11.69 23.48 16.46
C TYR A 258 -13.12 23.66 15.93
N THR A 259 -13.43 22.84 14.92
CA THR A 259 -14.76 22.68 14.35
C THR A 259 -15.13 21.21 14.38
N THR A 260 -16.40 20.91 14.68
CA THR A 260 -16.94 19.55 14.57
C THR A 260 -18.20 19.57 13.72
N ILE A 261 -18.25 18.74 12.68
CA ILE A 261 -19.43 18.46 11.86
C ILE A 261 -20.00 17.14 12.34
N ARG A 262 -21.17 17.12 13.00
CA ARG A 262 -21.76 15.87 13.52
C ARG A 262 -22.98 15.44 12.72
N ILE A 263 -22.94 14.27 12.10
CA ILE A 263 -23.95 13.76 11.17
C ILE A 263 -24.50 12.42 11.66
N GLY A 264 -25.47 12.48 12.55
CA GLY A 264 -26.01 11.28 13.21
C GLY A 264 -25.12 10.87 14.37
N GLU A 265 -24.59 9.65 14.30
CA GLU A 265 -23.59 9.16 15.27
C GLU A 265 -22.16 9.55 14.85
N ASP A 266 -21.90 9.66 13.55
CA ASP A 266 -20.59 9.99 12.97
C ASP A 266 -20.23 11.49 13.10
N SER A 267 -18.94 11.80 13.16
CA SER A 267 -18.46 13.18 13.24
C SER A 267 -17.10 13.42 12.59
N ILE A 268 -16.91 14.63 12.05
CA ILE A 268 -15.64 15.09 11.49
C ILE A 268 -15.15 16.23 12.38
N ARG A 269 -13.97 16.08 12.98
CA ARG A 269 -13.32 17.10 13.81
C ARG A 269 -12.14 17.70 13.06
N LEU A 270 -12.20 19.01 12.81
CA LEU A 270 -11.08 19.79 12.25
C LEU A 270 -10.32 20.45 13.39
N GLU A 271 -9.09 20.01 13.64
CA GLU A 271 -8.21 20.66 14.60
C GLU A 271 -7.61 21.94 14.03
N GLY A 272 -7.42 22.96 14.87
CA GLY A 272 -6.86 24.25 14.45
C GLY A 272 -7.79 25.16 13.64
N VAL A 273 -8.95 24.67 13.20
CA VAL A 273 -9.94 25.43 12.42
C VAL A 273 -11.09 25.88 13.30
N GLY A 274 -11.18 27.19 13.59
CA GLY A 274 -12.27 27.73 14.40
C GLY A 274 -13.63 27.71 13.69
N LYS A 275 -14.69 27.40 14.44
CA LYS A 275 -16.07 27.25 13.92
C LYS A 275 -16.55 28.43 13.07
N ASP A 276 -16.31 29.66 13.53
CA ASP A 276 -16.79 30.85 12.83
C ASP A 276 -16.06 31.06 11.50
N ASP A 277 -14.78 30.67 11.41
CA ASP A 277 -13.99 30.73 10.18
C ASP A 277 -14.44 29.64 9.18
N PHE A 278 -14.69 28.43 9.68
CA PHE A 278 -15.28 27.36 8.90
C PHE A 278 -16.61 27.75 8.28
N LEU A 279 -17.53 28.33 9.06
CA LEU A 279 -18.83 28.79 8.56
C LEU A 279 -18.71 29.92 7.52
N GLN A 280 -17.68 30.76 7.60
CA GLN A 280 -17.41 31.80 6.61
C GLN A 280 -16.97 31.21 5.26
N HIS A 281 -16.22 30.10 5.28
CA HIS A 281 -15.67 29.44 4.10
C HIS A 281 -16.42 28.16 3.68
N LEU A 282 -17.57 27.89 4.31
CA LEU A 282 -18.32 26.65 4.15
C LEU A 282 -18.53 26.21 2.70
N THR A 283 -18.91 27.14 1.81
CA THR A 283 -19.18 26.80 0.40
C THR A 283 -17.94 26.66 -0.48
N SER A 284 -16.77 27.07 0.01
CA SER A 284 -15.49 26.84 -0.68
C SER A 284 -14.79 25.58 -0.19
N TRP A 285 -14.94 25.26 1.10
CA TRP A 285 -14.29 24.10 1.71
C TRP A 285 -15.11 22.83 1.59
N VAL A 286 -16.45 22.92 1.60
CA VAL A 286 -17.29 21.73 1.55
C VAL A 286 -17.95 21.58 0.18
N LYS A 287 -17.89 20.37 -0.36
CA LYS A 287 -18.69 19.92 -1.50
C LYS A 287 -19.57 18.75 -1.07
N VAL A 288 -20.77 18.71 -1.65
CA VAL A 288 -21.68 17.57 -1.52
C VAL A 288 -21.81 16.99 -2.92
N ILE A 289 -21.42 15.72 -3.08
CA ILE A 289 -21.28 15.05 -4.38
C ILE A 289 -22.25 13.88 -4.56
#